data_AF-A0A0A9Y049-F1
#
_entry.id   AF-A0A0A9Y049-F1
#
_cell.length_a   1.000
_cell.length_b   1.000
_cell.length_c   1.000
_cell.angle_alpha   90.00
_cell.angle_beta   90.00
_cell.angle_gamma   90.00
#
_symmetry.space_group_name_H-M   'P 1'
#
loop_
_entity.id
_entity.type
_entity.pdbx_description
1 polymer ?
#
loop_
_entity_poly.entity_id
_entity_poly.type
_entity_poly.pdbx_seq_one_letter_code
_entity_poly.pdbx_strand_id
1 'polypeptide(L)'
;MASDQDNRRFKTLNSRLERLWSRAQKAHDLVSALPTSLDKFMVRADQVVNTYAEYNDILTDLAEMALLHKDFEMQITQKSDAFDELYFPILAARNKYTVNPAASTSSLGMRTTTPINPRSYLPSLNVAKFSGDLEKFPGFIALYDSIIHKNTAFSDAEKFSFLISYLEGSALKLAETVPFHPD
;
A
#
# COMPACT_ATOMS: atom_id res chain seq x y z
N MET A 1 35.18 -3.61 11.78
CA MET A 1 35.46 -3.03 10.46
C MET A 1 34.83 -3.95 9.44
N ALA A 2 33.94 -3.42 8.61
CA ALA A 2 33.30 -4.17 7.54
C ALA A 2 34.32 -4.67 6.49
N SER A 3 34.06 -5.83 5.87
CA SER A 3 34.90 -6.32 4.79
C SER A 3 34.70 -5.50 3.51
N ASP A 4 35.64 -5.57 2.57
CA ASP A 4 35.48 -4.97 1.23
C ASP A 4 34.21 -5.46 0.51
N GLN A 5 33.80 -6.70 0.76
CA GLN A 5 32.58 -7.27 0.21
C GLN A 5 31.33 -6.64 0.84
N ASP A 6 31.32 -6.45 2.16
CA ASP A 6 30.21 -5.82 2.88
C ASP A 6 30.05 -4.36 2.46
N ASN A 7 31.16 -3.62 2.35
CA ASN A 7 31.18 -2.25 1.87
C ASN A 7 30.58 -2.12 0.45
N ARG A 8 30.93 -3.04 -0.46
CA ARG A 8 30.38 -3.08 -1.81
C ARG A 8 28.88 -3.39 -1.77
N ARG A 9 28.45 -4.40 -1.01
CA ARG A 9 27.04 -4.78 -0.90
C ARG A 9 26.20 -3.62 -0.34
N PHE A 10 26.65 -2.99 0.74
CA PHE A 10 25.98 -1.84 1.36
C PHE A 10 25.80 -0.69 0.37
N LYS A 11 26.85 -0.36 -0.40
CA LYS A 11 26.79 0.67 -1.45
C LYS A 11 25.82 0.29 -2.58
N THR A 12 25.82 -0.97 -3.02
CA THR A 12 24.91 -1.46 -4.06
C THR A 12 23.46 -1.40 -3.61
N LEU A 13 23.16 -1.82 -2.37
CA LEU A 13 21.81 -1.78 -1.82
C LEU A 13 21.30 -0.34 -1.68
N ASN A 14 22.12 0.58 -1.17
CA ASN A 14 21.77 2.01 -1.15
C ASN A 14 21.49 2.57 -2.55
N SER A 15 22.31 2.24 -3.53
CA SER A 15 22.10 2.69 -4.91
C SER A 15 20.77 2.17 -5.50
N ARG A 16 20.40 0.92 -5.16
CA ARG A 16 19.11 0.33 -5.55
C ARG A 16 17.94 1.01 -4.84
N LEU A 17 18.10 1.30 -3.54
CA LEU A 17 17.10 1.98 -2.73
C LEU A 17 16.78 3.38 -3.29
N GLU A 18 17.81 4.17 -3.62
CA GLU A 18 17.66 5.48 -4.26
C GLU A 18 16.99 5.40 -5.66
N ARG A 19 17.23 4.32 -6.40
CA ARG A 19 16.56 4.09 -7.69
C ARG A 19 15.06 3.83 -7.52
N LEU A 20 14.68 3.03 -6.52
CA LEU A 20 13.28 2.75 -6.19
C LEU A 20 12.57 4.02 -5.71
N TRP A 21 13.24 4.80 -4.85
CA TRP A 21 12.78 6.13 -4.45
C TRP A 21 12.49 7.03 -5.66
N SER A 22 13.45 7.17 -6.58
CA SER A 22 13.28 7.99 -7.79
C SER A 22 12.10 7.52 -8.65
N ARG A 23 11.81 6.22 -8.69
CA ARG A 23 10.66 5.67 -9.41
C ARG A 23 9.34 6.07 -8.76
N ALA A 24 9.24 5.94 -7.43
CA ALA A 24 8.07 6.36 -6.66
C ALA A 24 7.85 7.87 -6.75
N GLN A 25 8.91 8.67 -6.60
CA GLN A 25 8.84 10.13 -6.74
C GLN A 25 8.26 10.55 -8.09
N LYS A 26 8.73 9.95 -9.20
CA LYS A 26 8.18 10.26 -10.54
C LYS A 26 6.70 9.91 -10.70
N ALA A 27 6.20 8.93 -9.96
CA ALA A 27 4.77 8.62 -9.93
C ALA A 27 4.01 9.63 -9.06
N HIS A 28 4.59 10.03 -7.92
CA HIS A 28 4.05 11.04 -7.03
C HIS A 28 3.95 12.42 -7.70
N ASP A 29 4.98 12.85 -8.43
CA ASP A 29 4.99 14.14 -9.13
C ASP A 29 3.82 14.27 -10.13
N LEU A 30 3.42 13.15 -10.74
CA LEU A 30 2.28 13.11 -11.67
C LEU A 30 0.93 13.30 -10.96
N VAL A 31 0.81 13.03 -9.66
CA VAL A 31 -0.41 13.26 -8.88
C VAL A 31 -0.83 14.73 -8.96
N SER A 32 0.14 15.65 -8.90
CA SER A 32 -0.10 17.10 -9.01
C SER A 32 -0.59 17.54 -10.39
N ALA A 33 -0.32 16.74 -11.43
CA ALA A 33 -0.66 17.00 -12.82
C ALA A 33 -1.90 16.22 -13.29
N LEU A 34 -2.71 15.69 -12.36
CA LEU A 34 -3.97 15.02 -12.68
C LEU A 34 -5.12 16.04 -12.83
N PRO A 35 -6.06 15.80 -13.78
CA PRO A 35 -6.20 14.61 -14.61
C PRO A 35 -5.38 14.61 -15.92
N THR A 36 -4.68 15.70 -16.26
CA THR A 36 -4.01 15.88 -17.57
C THR A 36 -2.99 14.79 -17.92
N SER A 37 -2.36 14.17 -16.92
CA SER A 37 -1.34 13.12 -17.10
C SER A 37 -1.80 11.71 -16.72
N LEU A 38 -3.12 11.45 -16.73
CA LEU A 38 -3.72 10.22 -16.22
C LEU A 38 -3.09 8.94 -16.77
N ASP A 39 -2.93 8.81 -18.09
CA ASP A 39 -2.37 7.57 -18.69
C ASP A 39 -0.95 7.28 -18.18
N LYS A 40 -0.11 8.32 -18.11
CA LYS A 40 1.28 8.21 -17.62
C LYS A 40 1.34 7.92 -16.13
N PHE A 41 0.35 8.40 -15.38
CA PHE A 41 0.22 8.18 -13.95
C PHE A 41 -0.21 6.73 -13.68
N MET A 42 -1.27 6.23 -14.31
CA MET A 42 -1.81 4.89 -14.05
C MET A 42 -0.76 3.79 -14.27
N VAL A 43 -0.01 3.86 -15.38
CA VAL A 43 1.07 2.90 -15.68
C VAL A 43 2.13 2.87 -14.57
N ARG A 44 2.45 4.02 -13.97
CA ARG A 44 3.42 4.11 -12.88
C ARG A 44 2.82 3.71 -11.54
N ALA A 45 1.58 4.08 -11.29
CA ALA A 45 0.86 3.76 -10.08
C ALA A 45 0.63 2.24 -9.94
N ASP A 46 0.43 1.52 -11.04
CA ASP A 46 0.36 0.05 -11.05
C ASP A 46 1.66 -0.61 -10.58
N GLN A 47 2.80 0.02 -10.83
CA GLN A 47 4.12 -0.50 -10.45
C GLN A 47 4.53 -0.11 -9.02
N VAL A 48 3.78 0.80 -8.37
CA VAL A 48 4.17 1.39 -7.10
C VAL A 48 4.09 0.40 -5.94
N VAL A 49 3.15 -0.56 -5.98
CA VAL A 49 2.99 -1.60 -4.95
C VAL A 49 4.23 -2.49 -4.88
N ASN A 50 4.70 -2.96 -6.03
CA ASN A 50 5.92 -3.77 -6.10
C ASN A 50 7.16 -2.94 -5.73
N THR A 51 7.19 -1.67 -6.14
CA THR A 51 8.29 -0.75 -5.79
C THR A 51 8.38 -0.53 -4.27
N TYR A 52 7.24 -0.42 -3.60
CA TYR A 52 7.15 -0.29 -2.13
C TYR A 52 7.64 -1.55 -1.41
N ALA A 53 7.21 -2.73 -1.87
CA ALA A 53 7.68 -3.99 -1.31
C ALA A 53 9.20 -4.16 -1.47
N GLU A 54 9.72 -3.97 -2.69
CA GLU A 54 11.17 -4.04 -2.96
C GLU A 54 11.96 -2.99 -2.16
N TYR A 55 11.39 -1.81 -1.92
CA TYR A 55 12.04 -0.77 -1.13
C TYR A 55 12.20 -1.20 0.33
N ASN A 56 11.12 -1.72 0.93
CA ASN A 56 11.14 -2.20 2.31
C ASN A 56 12.07 -3.39 2.50
N ASP A 57 12.07 -4.36 1.56
CA ASP A 57 12.99 -5.50 1.62
C ASP A 57 14.46 -5.04 1.63
N ILE A 58 14.83 -4.09 0.77
CA ILE A 58 16.19 -3.53 0.73
C ILE A 58 16.49 -2.72 1.99
N LEU A 59 15.51 -2.00 2.54
CA LEU A 59 15.66 -1.23 3.77
C LEU A 59 15.93 -2.17 4.96
N THR A 60 15.25 -3.32 5.03
CA THR A 60 15.51 -4.39 6.01
C THR A 60 16.90 -4.98 5.84
N ASP A 61 17.32 -5.34 4.62
CA ASP A 61 18.68 -5.82 4.34
C ASP A 61 19.76 -4.82 4.82
N LEU A 62 19.55 -3.53 4.55
CA LEU A 62 20.46 -2.47 4.98
C LEU A 62 20.46 -2.28 6.50
N ALA A 63 19.31 -2.43 7.15
CA ALA A 63 19.18 -2.39 8.60
C ALA A 63 19.98 -3.51 9.27
N GLU A 64 19.86 -4.74 8.77
CA GLU A 64 20.63 -5.88 9.26
C GLU A 64 22.14 -5.65 9.10
N MET A 65 22.57 -5.13 7.96
CA MET A 65 23.99 -4.78 7.75
C MET A 65 24.47 -3.70 8.71
N ALA A 66 23.64 -2.70 9.02
CA ALA A 66 23.97 -1.64 9.98
C ALA A 66 24.07 -2.15 11.43
N LEU A 67 23.29 -3.19 11.79
CA LEU A 67 23.44 -3.85 13.09
C LEU A 67 24.77 -4.62 13.22
N LEU A 68 25.26 -5.19 12.11
CA LEU A 68 26.50 -5.97 12.08
C LEU A 68 27.76 -5.09 11.99
N HIS A 69 27.66 -3.90 11.42
CA HIS A 69 28.78 -3.01 11.18
C HIS A 69 28.48 -1.60 11.69
N LYS A 70 29.12 -1.22 12.81
CA LYS A 70 28.95 0.10 13.45
C LYS A 70 29.33 1.29 12.55
N ASP A 71 30.13 1.01 11.53
CA ASP A 71 30.58 1.91 10.47
C ASP A 71 29.49 2.21 9.42
N PHE A 72 28.37 1.48 9.44
CA PHE A 72 27.21 1.72 8.60
C PHE A 72 26.11 2.45 9.39
N GLU A 73 25.86 3.69 9.04
CA GLU A 73 24.74 4.47 9.59
C GLU A 73 23.55 4.46 8.62
N MET A 74 22.35 4.24 9.16
CA MET A 74 21.11 4.16 8.40
C MET A 74 19.98 4.80 9.20
N GLN A 75 19.29 5.76 8.59
CA GLN A 75 18.10 6.40 9.16
C GLN A 75 16.85 5.65 8.70
N ILE A 76 16.67 4.40 9.18
CA ILE A 76 15.63 3.47 8.73
C ILE A 76 14.25 4.10 8.84
N THR A 77 13.87 4.58 10.01
CA THR A 77 12.55 5.19 10.27
C THR A 77 12.30 6.38 9.34
N GLN A 78 13.26 7.31 9.25
CA GLN A 78 13.13 8.46 8.36
C GLN A 78 12.96 8.05 6.89
N LYS A 79 13.71 7.06 6.42
CA LYS A 79 13.63 6.57 5.05
C LYS A 79 12.30 5.87 4.76
N SER A 80 11.79 5.09 5.72
CA SER A 80 10.47 4.46 5.65
C SER A 80 9.36 5.50 5.59
N ASP A 81 9.33 6.42 6.57
CA ASP A 81 8.31 7.49 6.65
C ASP A 81 8.31 8.34 5.38
N ALA A 82 9.49 8.71 4.89
CA ALA A 82 9.60 9.51 3.68
C ALA A 82 9.06 8.77 2.44
N PHE A 83 9.19 7.43 2.38
CA PHE A 83 8.67 6.66 1.25
C PHE A 83 7.15 6.49 1.35
N ASP A 84 6.61 6.34 2.56
CA ASP A 84 5.18 6.32 2.84
C ASP A 84 4.49 7.60 2.34
N GLU A 85 5.12 8.77 2.58
CA GLU A 85 4.66 10.07 2.09
C GLU A 85 4.58 10.15 0.55
N LEU A 86 5.34 9.33 -0.17
CA LEU A 86 5.20 9.21 -1.64
C LEU A 86 4.15 8.16 -2.01
N TYR A 87 4.16 7.02 -1.33
CA TYR A 87 3.41 5.84 -1.69
C TYR A 87 1.90 6.02 -1.52
N PHE A 88 1.45 6.51 -0.36
CA PHE A 88 0.03 6.58 -0.05
C PHE A 88 -0.74 7.58 -0.93
N PRO A 89 -0.22 8.79 -1.24
CA PRO A 89 -0.89 9.70 -2.17
C PRO A 89 -1.04 9.12 -3.57
N ILE A 90 -0.05 8.36 -4.06
CA ILE A 90 -0.14 7.68 -5.37
C ILE A 90 -1.28 6.66 -5.35
N LEU A 91 -1.38 5.84 -4.30
CA LEU A 91 -2.47 4.86 -4.19
C LEU A 91 -3.83 5.53 -4.09
N ALA A 92 -3.95 6.59 -3.28
CA ALA A 92 -5.20 7.34 -3.14
C ALA A 92 -5.64 7.95 -4.48
N ALA A 93 -4.72 8.56 -5.21
CA ALA A 93 -4.98 9.11 -6.54
C ALA A 93 -5.38 8.00 -7.53
N ARG A 94 -4.66 6.87 -7.57
CA ARG A 94 -5.00 5.72 -8.42
C ARG A 94 -6.41 5.24 -8.14
N ASN A 95 -6.75 5.01 -6.87
CA ASN A 95 -8.07 4.55 -6.46
C ASN A 95 -9.18 5.52 -6.89
N LYS A 96 -8.96 6.83 -6.79
CA LYS A 96 -9.90 7.85 -7.26
C LYS A 96 -10.26 7.69 -8.75
N TYR A 97 -9.29 7.30 -9.59
CA TYR A 97 -9.50 7.14 -11.03
C TYR A 97 -9.82 5.70 -11.45
N THR A 98 -9.63 4.69 -10.60
CA THR A 98 -10.06 3.30 -10.86
C THR A 98 -11.46 2.99 -10.34
N VAL A 99 -11.93 3.67 -9.28
CA VAL A 99 -13.24 3.43 -8.64
C VAL A 99 -14.39 4.21 -9.32
N ASN A 100 -14.13 4.95 -10.41
CA ASN A 100 -15.17 5.68 -11.13
C ASN A 100 -15.24 5.30 -12.63
N PRO A 101 -16.03 4.27 -13.01
CA PRO A 101 -16.32 3.99 -14.42
C PRO A 101 -17.45 4.85 -15.01
N ALA A 102 -18.01 5.82 -14.28
CA ALA A 102 -19.21 6.56 -14.70
C ALA A 102 -19.05 8.08 -14.68
N ALA A 103 -17.98 8.60 -15.28
CA ALA A 103 -17.93 10.01 -15.66
C ALA A 103 -17.09 10.26 -16.92
N SER A 104 -17.25 9.44 -17.95
CA SER A 104 -16.79 9.76 -19.30
C SER A 104 -17.57 8.94 -20.33
N THR A 105 -18.83 9.30 -20.55
CA THR A 105 -19.43 9.55 -21.88
C THR A 105 -20.94 9.77 -21.74
N SER A 106 -21.47 10.60 -22.64
CA SER A 106 -22.89 10.76 -23.00
C SER A 106 -23.63 11.92 -22.33
N SER A 107 -23.48 13.09 -22.94
CA SER A 107 -24.60 14.01 -23.12
C SER A 107 -25.75 13.30 -23.85
N LEU A 108 -26.97 13.57 -23.39
CA LEU A 108 -28.30 13.23 -23.97
C LEU A 108 -28.85 11.83 -23.62
N GLY A 109 -30.02 11.81 -22.95
CA GLY A 109 -30.95 10.66 -23.04
C GLY A 109 -31.52 10.06 -21.74
N MET A 110 -32.32 10.85 -21.01
CA MET A 110 -33.62 10.49 -20.40
C MET A 110 -33.96 9.01 -19.99
N ARG A 111 -34.34 8.88 -18.70
CA ARG A 111 -35.40 8.05 -18.04
C ARG A 111 -35.14 6.60 -17.54
N THR A 112 -35.71 6.41 -16.32
CA THR A 112 -36.32 5.23 -15.63
C THR A 112 -35.47 4.18 -14.89
N THR A 113 -35.48 4.34 -13.55
CA THR A 113 -35.75 3.36 -12.47
C THR A 113 -35.23 1.91 -12.58
N THR A 114 -34.23 1.58 -11.76
CA THR A 114 -34.23 0.48 -10.75
C THR A 114 -32.89 0.47 -9.98
N PRO A 115 -32.86 0.24 -8.65
CA PRO A 115 -31.61 0.20 -7.89
C PRO A 115 -31.02 -1.22 -7.95
N ILE A 116 -29.96 -1.41 -8.74
CA ILE A 116 -29.17 -2.65 -8.73
C ILE A 116 -28.07 -2.45 -7.68
N ASN A 117 -28.17 -3.17 -6.57
CA ASN A 117 -27.13 -3.27 -5.55
C ASN A 117 -25.80 -3.73 -6.17
N PRO A 118 -24.70 -2.97 -6.08
CA PRO A 118 -23.38 -3.41 -6.53
C PRO A 118 -22.74 -4.26 -5.43
N ARG A 119 -23.25 -5.47 -5.19
CA ARG A 119 -22.78 -6.37 -4.13
C ARG A 119 -21.85 -7.47 -4.63
N SER A 120 -21.04 -7.22 -5.65
CA SER A 120 -20.26 -8.30 -6.23
C SER A 120 -18.99 -7.83 -6.91
N TYR A 121 -17.89 -8.40 -6.42
CA TYR A 121 -16.52 -8.40 -6.94
C TYR A 121 -15.65 -7.20 -6.53
N LEU A 122 -15.11 -7.30 -5.30
CA LEU A 122 -13.73 -6.88 -5.07
C LEU A 122 -12.85 -7.64 -6.09
N PRO A 123 -12.13 -6.95 -6.99
CA PRO A 123 -10.98 -7.56 -7.65
C PRO A 123 -10.01 -7.89 -6.52
N SER A 124 -9.53 -9.14 -6.47
CA SER A 124 -8.55 -9.65 -5.51
C SER A 124 -7.46 -8.62 -5.19
N LEU A 125 -7.71 -7.85 -4.13
CA LEU A 125 -6.83 -6.81 -3.63
C LEU A 125 -5.74 -7.55 -2.88
N ASN A 126 -4.57 -7.64 -3.49
CA ASN A 126 -3.39 -8.24 -2.87
C ASN A 126 -2.85 -7.25 -1.82
N VAL A 127 -3.63 -7.05 -0.75
CA VAL A 127 -3.19 -6.32 0.44
C VAL A 127 -2.11 -7.17 1.09
N ALA A 128 -0.99 -6.56 1.47
CA ALA A 128 0.02 -7.24 2.25
C ALA A 128 -0.64 -7.77 3.53
N LYS A 129 -0.61 -9.09 3.71
CA LYS A 129 -1.22 -9.73 4.87
C LYS A 129 -0.49 -9.27 6.14
N PHE A 130 -1.26 -8.96 7.18
CA PHE A 130 -0.71 -8.52 8.46
C PHE A 130 -0.44 -9.72 9.35
N SER A 131 0.84 -9.96 9.65
CA SER A 131 1.28 -11.12 10.42
C SER A 131 1.23 -10.92 11.94
N GLY A 132 1.09 -9.67 12.42
CA GLY A 132 1.16 -9.32 13.86
C GLY A 132 2.32 -8.39 14.23
N ASP A 133 3.02 -7.83 13.24
CA ASP A 133 4.11 -6.88 13.43
C ASP A 133 3.59 -5.50 13.88
N LEU A 134 3.82 -5.13 15.14
CA LEU A 134 3.32 -3.87 15.72
C LEU A 134 3.81 -2.62 14.97
N GLU A 135 4.98 -2.67 14.32
CA GLU A 135 5.51 -1.55 13.55
C GLU A 135 4.70 -1.29 12.27
N LYS A 136 4.14 -2.35 11.68
CA LYS A 136 3.32 -2.30 10.46
C LYS A 136 1.83 -2.10 10.74
N PHE A 137 1.43 -2.19 12.01
CA PHE A 137 0.03 -2.07 12.42
C PHE A 137 -0.59 -0.70 12.08
N PRO A 138 0.07 0.46 12.30
CA PRO A 138 -0.50 1.77 11.97
C PRO A 138 -0.81 1.94 10.48
N GLY A 139 0.08 1.47 9.61
CA GLY A 139 -0.14 1.50 8.16
C GLY A 139 -1.24 0.54 7.71
N PHE A 140 -1.26 -0.67 8.27
CA PHE A 140 -2.30 -1.67 8.00
C PHE A 140 -3.70 -1.16 8.40
N ILE A 141 -3.86 -0.65 9.63
CA ILE A 141 -5.18 -0.22 10.12
C ILE A 141 -5.66 1.04 9.39
N ALA A 142 -4.77 1.97 9.04
CA ALA A 142 -5.13 3.15 8.25
C ALA A 142 -5.65 2.75 6.86
N LEU A 143 -5.04 1.74 6.22
CA LEU A 143 -5.48 1.20 4.94
C LEU A 143 -6.81 0.46 5.07
N TYR A 144 -6.95 -0.42 6.06
CA TYR A 144 -8.19 -1.13 6.34
C TYR A 144 -9.34 -0.16 6.64
N ASP A 145 -9.09 0.89 7.41
CA ASP A 145 -10.10 1.87 7.75
C ASP A 145 -10.56 2.67 6.54
N SER A 146 -9.61 3.05 5.67
CA SER A 146 -9.89 3.80 4.45
C SER A 146 -10.69 2.99 3.43
N ILE A 147 -10.43 1.69 3.33
CA ILE A 147 -11.02 0.83 2.29
C ILE A 147 -12.30 0.14 2.77
N ILE A 148 -12.34 -0.31 4.02
CA ILE A 148 -13.37 -1.23 4.53
C ILE A 148 -14.17 -0.61 5.66
N HIS A 149 -13.52 -0.05 6.70
CA HIS A 149 -14.25 0.45 7.88
C HIS A 149 -15.14 1.66 7.54
N LYS A 150 -14.62 2.62 6.76
CA LYS A 150 -15.36 3.83 6.34
C LYS A 150 -16.34 3.58 5.19
N ASN A 151 -16.37 2.37 4.63
CA ASN A 151 -17.29 2.02 3.57
C ASN A 151 -18.61 1.51 4.15
N THR A 152 -19.67 2.30 4.00
CA THR A 152 -21.02 2.00 4.51
C THR A 152 -21.73 0.88 3.72
N ALA A 153 -21.13 0.39 2.62
CA ALA A 153 -21.68 -0.71 1.84
C ALA A 153 -21.48 -2.08 2.50
N PHE A 154 -20.58 -2.21 3.48
CA PHE A 154 -20.30 -3.46 4.19
C PHE A 154 -20.98 -3.48 5.57
N SER A 155 -21.64 -4.59 5.89
CA SER A 155 -22.07 -4.91 7.24
C SER A 155 -20.88 -5.20 8.15
N ASP A 156 -21.04 -5.07 9.45
CA ASP A 156 -19.93 -5.28 10.39
C ASP A 156 -19.41 -6.73 10.36
N ALA A 157 -20.27 -7.70 10.03
CA ALA A 157 -19.88 -9.09 9.75
C ALA A 157 -19.04 -9.23 8.47
N GLU A 158 -19.39 -8.52 7.39
CA GLU A 158 -18.60 -8.48 6.15
C GLU A 158 -17.24 -7.81 6.40
N LYS A 159 -17.20 -6.70 7.15
CA LYS A 159 -15.96 -6.02 7.55
C LYS A 159 -15.07 -6.97 8.36
N PHE A 160 -15.60 -7.63 9.38
CA PHE A 160 -14.84 -8.59 10.17
C PHE A 160 -14.28 -9.74 9.31
N SER A 161 -15.08 -10.27 8.39
CA SER A 161 -14.63 -11.32 7.46
C SER A 161 -13.47 -10.85 6.57
N PHE A 162 -13.53 -9.59 6.10
CA PHE A 162 -12.42 -8.99 5.38
C PHE A 162 -11.19 -8.79 6.25
N LEU A 163 -11.35 -8.32 7.48
CA LEU A 163 -10.25 -8.17 8.43
C LEU A 163 -9.49 -9.50 8.55
N ILE A 164 -10.18 -10.58 8.87
CA ILE A 164 -9.61 -11.94 8.97
C ILE A 164 -8.88 -12.35 7.68
N SER A 165 -9.44 -12.04 6.49
CA SER A 165 -8.81 -12.39 5.21
C SER A 165 -7.48 -11.67 4.95
N TYR A 166 -7.25 -10.54 5.61
CA TYR A 166 -6.03 -9.75 5.52
C TYR A 166 -5.07 -9.99 6.70
N LEU A 167 -5.41 -10.88 7.63
CA LEU A 167 -4.52 -11.32 8.71
C LEU A 167 -3.83 -12.63 8.33
N GLU A 168 -2.62 -12.81 8.84
CA GLU A 168 -1.89 -14.08 8.81
C GLU A 168 -1.11 -14.31 10.10
N GLY A 169 -0.49 -15.48 10.24
CA GLY A 169 0.44 -15.74 11.35
C GLY A 169 -0.17 -15.61 12.75
N SER A 170 0.46 -14.84 13.62
CA SER A 170 0.04 -14.65 15.01
C SER A 170 -1.17 -13.71 15.13
N ALA A 171 -1.31 -12.72 14.25
CA ALA A 171 -2.47 -11.83 14.24
C ALA A 171 -3.76 -12.57 13.90
N LEU A 172 -3.73 -13.49 12.93
CA LEU A 172 -4.89 -14.30 12.56
C LEU A 172 -5.35 -15.17 13.74
N LYS A 173 -4.42 -15.87 14.39
CA LYS A 173 -4.73 -16.73 15.55
C LYS A 173 -5.36 -15.96 16.71
N LEU A 174 -4.98 -14.71 16.89
CA LEU A 174 -5.51 -13.85 17.95
C LEU A 174 -6.88 -13.28 17.59
N ALA A 175 -7.14 -13.02 16.31
CA ALA A 175 -8.45 -12.56 15.86
C ALA A 175 -9.49 -13.70 15.85
N GLU A 176 -9.08 -14.95 15.58
CA GLU A 176 -9.94 -16.13 15.63
C GLU A 176 -10.38 -16.52 17.05
N THR A 177 -9.64 -16.10 18.09
CA THR A 177 -10.02 -16.37 19.49
C THR A 177 -11.05 -15.39 20.03
N VAL A 178 -11.38 -14.33 19.30
CA VAL A 178 -12.40 -13.34 19.69
C VAL A 178 -13.77 -13.81 19.17
N PRO A 179 -14.73 -14.14 20.04
CA PRO A 179 -16.07 -14.49 19.62
C PRO A 179 -16.79 -13.25 19.06
N PHE A 180 -17.05 -13.23 17.75
CA PHE A 180 -17.85 -12.19 17.11
C PHE A 180 -19.35 -12.46 17.30
N HIS A 181 -20.02 -11.63 18.10
CA HIS A 181 -21.48 -11.57 18.17
C HIS A 181 -21.94 -10.30 17.43
N PRO A 182 -22.57 -10.43 16.26
CA PRO A 182 -23.22 -9.28 15.62
C PRO A 182 -24.46 -8.90 16.44
N ASP A 183 -24.47 -7.68 16.99
CA ASP A 183 -25.68 -7.05 17.55
C ASP A 183 -26.63 -6.57 16.44
#